data_AF-A0A539EH36-F1
#
_entry.id   AF-A0A539EH36-F1
#
_cell.length_a   1.000
_cell.length_b   1.000
_cell.length_c   1.000
_cell.angle_alpha   90.00
_cell.angle_beta   90.00
_cell.angle_gamma   90.00
#
_symmetry.space_group_name_H-M   'P 1'
#
loop_
_entity.id
_entity.type
_entity.pdbx_description
1 polymer ?
#
loop_
_entity_poly.entity_id
_entity_poly.type
_entity_poly.pdbx_seq_one_letter_code
_entity_poly.pdbx_strand_id
1 'polypeptide(L)'
;MRVGRCGVYSGLGGAVNAAPDTPVAPESVLDKPAQYLKGVGPKRAELLARLGLVTVGDLANHLPRAWEDRSETPPGRGVPAEAPLVLRGRVKDSFQRRAGPHLTLLVARVAVLGHGE
;
A
#
# COMPACT_ATOMS: atom_id res chain seq x y z
N MET A 1 50.47 -42.36 -56.49
CA MET A 1 49.41 -43.00 -55.70
C MET A 1 48.61 -41.93 -54.98
N ARG A 2 47.30 -41.90 -55.23
CA ARG A 2 46.19 -41.47 -54.34
C ARG A 2 46.23 -40.10 -53.63
N VAL A 3 45.27 -39.24 -54.05
CA VAL A 3 44.36 -38.33 -53.30
C VAL A 3 44.98 -37.31 -52.31
N GLY A 4 44.52 -36.08 -52.15
CA GLY A 4 43.30 -35.41 -52.58
C GLY A 4 43.06 -34.20 -51.66
N ARG A 5 42.90 -33.01 -52.27
CA ARG A 5 42.03 -31.86 -51.93
C ARG A 5 41.74 -31.40 -50.48
N CYS A 6 41.51 -30.08 -50.44
CA CYS A 6 40.73 -29.28 -49.48
C CYS A 6 41.49 -28.86 -48.21
N GLY A 7 41.46 -27.59 -47.78
CA GLY A 7 40.74 -26.42 -48.25
C GLY A 7 41.13 -25.21 -47.40
N VAL A 8 41.19 -24.07 -48.06
CA VAL A 8 41.25 -22.71 -47.53
C VAL A 8 40.19 -22.48 -46.44
N TYR A 9 40.57 -21.79 -45.37
CA TYR A 9 39.67 -20.84 -44.71
C TYR A 9 40.39 -19.50 -44.51
N SER A 10 40.11 -18.63 -45.46
CA SER A 10 40.21 -17.17 -45.40
C SER A 10 39.03 -16.56 -44.63
N GLY A 11 39.27 -15.45 -43.93
CA GLY A 11 38.24 -14.55 -43.37
C GLY A 11 37.84 -14.93 -41.94
N LEU A 12 37.68 -14.03 -40.97
CA LEU A 12 37.21 -12.63 -40.91
C LEU A 12 37.77 -12.04 -39.60
N GLY A 13 38.21 -10.79 -39.45
CA GLY A 13 37.66 -9.59 -40.08
C GLY A 13 36.33 -9.21 -39.43
N GLY A 14 36.30 -8.84 -38.15
CA GLY A 14 35.06 -8.45 -37.49
C GLY A 14 35.27 -7.80 -36.14
N ALA A 15 35.34 -6.46 -36.15
CA ALA A 15 35.09 -5.63 -34.99
C ALA A 15 33.78 -6.09 -34.32
N VAL A 16 33.85 -6.52 -33.07
CA VAL A 16 32.65 -6.58 -32.23
C VAL A 16 32.29 -5.14 -31.91
N ASN A 17 31.48 -4.55 -32.78
CA ASN A 17 30.82 -3.29 -32.51
C ASN A 17 30.15 -3.41 -31.15
N ALA A 18 30.39 -2.40 -30.30
CA ALA A 18 29.68 -2.19 -29.05
C ALA A 18 28.19 -2.44 -29.30
N ALA A 19 27.65 -3.45 -28.60
CA ALA A 19 26.24 -3.74 -28.64
C ALA A 19 25.47 -2.47 -28.23
N PRO A 20 24.38 -2.11 -28.93
CA PRO A 20 23.56 -0.98 -28.52
C PRO A 20 23.02 -1.26 -27.12
N ASP A 21 23.16 -0.26 -26.26
CA ASP A 21 22.60 -0.12 -24.92
C ASP A 21 21.41 -1.07 -24.68
N THR A 22 21.66 -2.18 -23.98
CA THR A 22 20.58 -3.08 -23.60
C THR A 22 19.71 -2.34 -22.58
N PRO A 23 18.41 -2.10 -22.85
CA PRO A 23 17.53 -1.54 -21.84
C PRO A 23 17.39 -2.58 -20.72
N VAL A 24 18.03 -2.31 -19.60
CA VAL A 24 17.97 -3.13 -18.38
C VAL A 24 16.49 -3.22 -17.98
N ALA A 25 15.97 -4.43 -17.91
CA ALA A 25 14.55 -4.71 -17.76
C ALA A 25 13.95 -4.07 -16.48
N PRO A 26 12.68 -3.61 -16.49
CA PRO A 26 11.95 -3.38 -15.25
C PRO A 26 11.41 -4.73 -14.76
N GLU A 27 12.27 -5.60 -14.21
CA GLU A 27 11.85 -6.93 -13.75
C GLU A 27 11.55 -7.00 -12.24
N SER A 28 11.69 -5.89 -11.51
CA SER A 28 11.33 -5.87 -10.09
C SER A 28 9.84 -5.56 -9.90
N VAL A 29 9.20 -6.26 -8.95
CA VAL A 29 7.79 -6.02 -8.58
C VAL A 29 7.58 -4.58 -8.08
N LEU A 30 8.64 -3.94 -7.58
CA LEU A 30 8.60 -2.60 -6.99
C LEU A 30 8.41 -1.50 -8.03
N ASP A 31 8.91 -1.71 -9.26
CA ASP A 31 8.79 -0.73 -10.35
C ASP A 31 7.40 -0.71 -10.99
N LYS A 32 6.54 -1.66 -10.63
CA LYS A 32 5.18 -1.74 -11.16
C LYS A 32 4.34 -0.56 -10.68
N PRO A 33 3.43 -0.04 -11.51
CA PRO A 33 2.47 0.98 -11.08
C PRO A 33 1.60 0.51 -9.91
N ALA A 34 1.37 1.39 -8.94
CA ALA A 34 0.56 1.13 -7.76
C ALA A 34 -0.88 0.66 -8.07
N GLN A 35 -1.42 1.03 -9.24
CA GLN A 35 -2.76 0.63 -9.71
C GLN A 35 -2.94 -0.89 -9.84
N TYR A 36 -1.85 -1.64 -10.05
CA TYR A 36 -1.92 -3.09 -10.16
C TYR A 36 -2.03 -3.79 -8.79
N LEU A 37 -1.92 -3.04 -7.68
CA LEU A 37 -2.20 -3.57 -6.34
C LEU A 37 -3.70 -3.74 -6.12
N LYS A 38 -4.06 -4.88 -5.53
CA LYS A 38 -5.45 -5.16 -5.14
C LYS A 38 -5.96 -4.08 -4.20
N GLY A 39 -7.05 -3.41 -4.60
CA GLY A 39 -7.66 -2.33 -3.83
C GLY A 39 -7.24 -0.92 -4.26
N VAL A 40 -6.26 -0.77 -5.15
CA VAL A 40 -5.87 0.51 -5.76
C VAL A 40 -6.48 0.61 -7.17
N GLY A 41 -7.75 0.99 -7.24
CA GLY A 41 -8.39 1.32 -8.52
C GLY A 41 -7.89 2.65 -9.11
N PRO A 42 -8.29 3.01 -10.35
CA PRO A 42 -7.81 4.22 -11.05
C PRO A 42 -8.01 5.50 -10.23
N LYS A 43 -9.17 5.68 -9.59
CA LYS A 43 -9.43 6.83 -8.70
C LYS A 43 -8.47 6.92 -7.51
N ARG A 44 -8.07 5.78 -6.94
CA ARG A 44 -7.11 5.73 -5.82
C ARG A 44 -5.68 5.95 -6.32
N ALA A 45 -5.34 5.42 -7.50
CA ALA A 45 -4.06 5.66 -8.14
C ALA A 45 -3.83 7.16 -8.43
N GLU A 46 -4.86 7.88 -8.88
CA GLU A 46 -4.79 9.34 -9.05
C GLU A 46 -4.52 10.07 -7.73
N LEU A 47 -5.17 9.65 -6.64
CA LEU A 47 -4.94 10.23 -5.31
C LEU A 47 -3.51 9.93 -4.79
N LEU A 48 -3.02 8.72 -5.02
CA LEU A 48 -1.66 8.33 -4.65
C LEU A 48 -0.61 9.09 -5.47
N ALA A 49 -0.85 9.28 -6.77
CA ALA A 49 0.02 10.06 -7.64
C ALA A 49 0.13 11.52 -7.18
N ARG A 50 -0.94 12.12 -6.64
CA ARG A 50 -0.90 13.47 -6.03
C ARG A 50 0.00 13.53 -4.79
N LEU A 51 0.18 12.41 -4.10
CA LEU A 51 1.10 12.28 -2.96
C LEU A 51 2.52 11.89 -3.40
N GLY A 52 2.78 11.79 -4.70
CA GLY A 52 4.07 11.34 -5.25
C GLY A 52 4.28 9.83 -5.22
N LEU A 53 3.24 9.05 -4.96
CA LEU A 53 3.30 7.59 -4.84
C LEU A 53 2.80 6.95 -6.15
N VAL A 54 3.71 6.60 -7.05
CA VAL A 54 3.37 6.11 -8.40
C VAL A 54 3.60 4.61 -8.50
N THR A 55 4.66 4.11 -7.87
CA THR A 55 5.09 2.72 -7.95
C THR A 55 4.74 1.94 -6.69
N VAL A 56 4.82 0.60 -6.77
CA VAL A 56 4.69 -0.28 -5.62
C VAL A 56 5.84 -0.05 -4.62
N GLY A 57 7.04 0.28 -5.11
CA GLY A 57 8.19 0.64 -4.28
C GLY A 57 7.94 1.89 -3.44
N ASP A 58 7.32 2.92 -4.03
CA ASP A 58 6.99 4.15 -3.30
C ASP A 58 6.03 3.87 -2.15
N LEU A 59 5.01 3.03 -2.39
CA LEU A 59 4.06 2.62 -1.36
C LEU A 59 4.69 1.80 -0.25
N ALA A 60 5.60 0.87 -0.60
CA ALA A 60 6.29 0.04 0.38
C ALA A 60 7.17 0.89 1.32
N ASN A 61 7.76 1.97 0.80
CA ASN A 61 8.58 2.91 1.57
C ASN A 61 7.78 4.05 2.22
N HIS A 62 6.47 4.14 1.96
CA HIS A 62 5.60 5.13 2.56
C HIS A 62 5.18 4.71 3.98
N LEU A 63 6.06 4.96 4.95
CA LEU A 63 5.84 4.60 6.34
C LEU A 63 4.71 5.44 6.98
N PRO A 64 3.91 4.86 7.90
CA PRO A 64 2.91 5.61 8.63
C PRO A 64 3.53 6.72 9.49
N ARG A 65 2.82 7.85 9.59
CA ARG A 65 3.21 8.98 10.44
C ARG A 65 3.21 8.61 11.93
N ALA A 66 2.24 7.82 12.36
CA ALA A 66 2.09 7.36 13.74
C ALA A 66 1.42 5.98 13.74
N TRP A 67 1.86 5.13 14.67
CA TRP A 67 1.25 3.84 14.95
C TRP A 67 0.39 3.97 16.21
N GLU A 68 -0.91 3.73 16.07
CA GLU A 68 -1.83 3.65 17.20
C GLU A 68 -2.05 2.18 17.55
N ASP A 69 -1.58 1.76 18.73
CA ASP A 69 -1.87 0.41 19.23
C ASP A 69 -3.32 0.35 19.73
N ARG A 70 -4.09 -0.60 19.20
CA ARG A 70 -5.51 -0.82 19.52
C ARG A 70 -5.77 -2.22 20.07
N SER A 71 -4.71 -2.92 20.47
CA SER A 71 -4.77 -4.30 20.96
C SER A 71 -5.37 -4.40 22.36
N GLU A 72 -5.12 -3.38 23.19
CA GLU A 72 -5.60 -3.33 24.56
C GLU A 72 -6.94 -2.59 24.63
N THR A 73 -7.88 -3.19 25.36
CA THR A 73 -9.18 -2.57 25.65
C THR A 73 -9.32 -2.50 27.17
N PRO A 74 -8.88 -1.39 27.80
CA PRO A 74 -8.99 -1.25 29.24
C PRO A 74 -10.46 -1.18 29.68
N PRO A 75 -10.79 -1.64 30.90
CA PRO A 75 -12.10 -1.41 31.47
C PRO A 75 -12.33 0.10 31.56
N GLY A 76 -13.39 0.61 30.94
CA GLY A 76 -13.51 2.03 30.62
C GLY A 76 -13.68 3.00 31.81
N ARG A 77 -13.48 2.57 33.06
CA ARG A 77 -13.57 3.42 34.26
C ARG A 77 -12.17 3.83 34.70
N GLY A 78 -11.96 5.13 34.91
CA GLY A 78 -10.69 5.67 35.41
C GLY A 78 -9.62 5.92 34.33
N VAL A 79 -9.97 5.76 33.05
CA VAL A 79 -9.06 6.14 31.96
C VAL A 79 -9.08 7.66 31.81
N PRO A 80 -7.91 8.33 31.88
CA PRO A 80 -7.84 9.77 31.64
C PRO A 80 -8.26 10.10 30.20
N ALA A 81 -9.10 11.13 30.03
CA ALA A 81 -9.65 11.55 28.74
C ALA A 81 -8.62 12.20 27.80
N GLU A 82 -7.34 12.20 28.18
CA GLU A 82 -6.25 12.89 27.48
C GLU A 82 -5.59 12.01 26.40
N ALA A 83 -5.88 10.70 26.36
CA ALA A 83 -5.31 9.77 25.39
C ALA A 83 -6.41 9.06 24.56
N PRO A 84 -6.10 8.64 23.32
CA PRO A 84 -7.01 7.84 22.52
C PRO A 84 -7.34 6.52 23.24
N LEU A 85 -8.63 6.28 23.46
CA LEU A 85 -9.15 5.13 24.21
C LEU A 85 -9.90 4.17 23.27
N VAL A 86 -9.54 2.89 23.33
CA VAL A 86 -10.25 1.82 22.62
C VAL A 86 -11.22 1.15 23.58
N LEU A 87 -12.52 1.16 23.22
CA LEU A 87 -13.58 0.51 23.97
C LEU A 87 -14.25 -0.57 23.12
N ARG A 88 -14.52 -1.73 23.73
CA ARG A 88 -15.26 -2.83 23.10
C ARG A 88 -16.58 -3.05 23.85
N GLY A 89 -17.68 -2.97 23.13
CA GLY A 89 -19.00 -3.12 23.72
C GLY A 89 -20.10 -3.46 22.72
N ARG A 90 -21.32 -3.64 23.23
CA ARG A 90 -22.53 -3.87 22.45
C ARG A 90 -23.33 -2.57 22.35
N VAL A 91 -23.73 -2.19 21.14
CA VAL A 91 -24.67 -1.07 20.94
C VAL A 91 -26.04 -1.47 21.51
N LYS A 92 -26.55 -0.69 22.45
CA LYS A 92 -27.87 -0.89 23.08
C LYS A 92 -28.96 -0.13 22.35
N ASP A 93 -28.67 1.12 22.00
CA ASP A 93 -29.54 1.95 21.20
C ASP A 93 -28.73 2.87 20.30
N SER A 94 -29.39 3.41 19.27
CA SER A 94 -28.88 4.50 18.47
C SER A 94 -30.02 5.38 18.01
N PHE A 95 -29.83 6.69 18.01
CA PHE A 95 -30.80 7.65 17.51
C PHE A 95 -30.10 8.81 16.79
N GLN A 96 -30.85 9.45 15.90
CA GLN A 96 -30.41 10.67 15.25
C GLN A 96 -31.18 11.85 15.83
N ARG A 97 -30.46 12.92 16.18
CA ARG A 97 -31.07 14.17 16.63
C ARG A 97 -30.55 15.32 15.79
N ARG A 98 -31.46 16.05 15.14
CA ARG A 98 -31.11 17.30 14.48
C ARG A 98 -30.83 18.36 15.56
N ALA A 99 -29.58 18.79 15.66
CA ALA A 99 -29.14 19.77 16.66
C ALA A 99 -29.06 21.20 16.08
N GLY A 100 -29.18 21.35 14.75
CA GLY A 100 -29.28 22.63 14.08
C GLY A 100 -29.64 22.50 12.60
N PRO A 101 -29.67 23.61 11.83
CA PRO A 101 -30.03 23.59 10.41
C PRO A 101 -29.13 22.67 9.57
N HIS A 102 -27.84 22.60 9.91
CA HIS A 102 -26.81 21.82 9.19
C HIS A 102 -26.06 20.82 10.09
N LEU A 103 -26.58 20.50 11.28
CA LEU A 103 -25.95 19.56 12.21
C LEU A 103 -26.93 18.46 12.65
N THR A 104 -26.59 17.23 12.33
CA THR A 104 -27.28 16.02 12.79
C THR A 104 -26.33 15.21 13.66
N LEU A 105 -26.76 14.95 14.89
CA LEU A 105 -26.04 14.10 15.83
C LEU A 105 -26.51 12.67 15.64
N LEU A 106 -25.60 11.76 15.27
CA LEU A 106 -25.80 10.32 15.40
C LEU A 106 -25.26 9.89 16.76
N VAL A 107 -26.14 9.52 17.67
CA VAL A 107 -25.78 9.08 19.02
C VAL A 107 -26.02 7.57 19.12
N ALA A 108 -25.03 6.83 19.61
CA ALA A 108 -25.16 5.42 19.93
C ALA A 108 -24.76 5.19 21.39
N ARG A 109 -25.59 4.48 22.15
CA ARG A 109 -25.24 4.03 23.50
C ARG A 109 -24.61 2.65 23.43
N VAL A 110 -23.44 2.52 24.02
CA VAL A 110 -22.65 1.28 23.98
C VAL A 110 -22.46 0.75 25.40
N ALA A 111 -22.91 -0.48 25.64
CA ALA A 111 -22.61 -1.21 26.86
C ALA A 111 -21.23 -1.88 26.72
N VAL A 112 -20.27 -1.45 27.54
CA VAL A 112 -18.87 -1.89 27.49
C VAL A 112 -18.60 -2.89 28.61
N LEU A 113 -17.82 -3.93 28.35
CA LEU A 113 -17.43 -4.91 29.38
C LEU A 113 -16.60 -4.20 30.48
N GLY A 114 -16.98 -4.38 31.74
CA GLY A 114 -16.34 -3.66 32.86
C GLY A 114 -16.93 -2.27 33.16
N HIS A 115 -17.95 -1.84 32.41
CA HIS A 115 -18.84 -0.74 32.79
C HIS A 115 -20.17 -1.32 33.30
N GLY A 116 -20.72 -0.73 34.36
CA GLY A 116 -22.05 -1.08 34.87
C GLY A 116 -23.13 -0.80 33.83
N GLU A 117 -24.25 -1.51 33.94
CA GLU A 117 -25.38 -1.48 32.99
C GLU A 117 -25.86 -0.08 32.60
#